data_AF-A0A520HLA7-F1
#
_entry.id   AF-A0A520HLA7-F1
#
_cell.length_a   1.000
_cell.length_b   1.000
_cell.length_c   1.000
_cell.angle_alpha   90.00
_cell.angle_beta   90.00
_cell.angle_gamma   90.00
#
_symmetry.space_group_name_H-M   'P 1'
#
loop_
_entity.id
_entity.type
_entity.pdbx_description
1 polymer ?
#
loop_
_entity_poly.entity_id
_entity_poly.type
_entity_poly.pdbx_seq_one_letter_code
_entity_poly.pdbx_strand_id
1 'polypeptide(L)'
;MTRTITGLPEQLGAACHLYLDAFPAGDIVAFPIDGIDRVGIPVWVVALFPETADLDGIMPYGVGYGATDEAAILGALGEIAEMVWPTLTLSARGKTRGSYADLVRERGERVIADPLTLCLPAGSPVDRETPLDWVDAKRWADGSSVLVPIDLAAYSAKELAPGYVPFTTIISNGMGAGPDLDWAIGHGLCEILQRDGNGLLFRALDRGVAIDLPESLPAEISDLINRFAAADVRVIPKFATDEFGLANVYCVGVD
;
A
#
# COMPACT_ATOMS: atom_id res chain seq x y z
N MET A 1 24.54 -8.81 16.38
CA MET A 1 24.21 -10.11 15.77
C MET A 1 24.22 -9.92 14.26
N THR A 2 24.55 -10.96 13.49
CA THR A 2 24.76 -10.85 12.04
C THR A 2 23.44 -11.16 11.34
N ARG A 3 22.86 -10.17 10.64
CA ARG A 3 21.70 -10.38 9.76
C ARG A 3 22.06 -11.42 8.70
N THR A 4 21.26 -12.47 8.56
CA THR A 4 21.40 -13.42 7.45
C THR A 4 20.50 -12.98 6.30
N ILE A 5 21.06 -12.89 5.10
CA ILE A 5 20.31 -12.63 3.86
C ILE A 5 20.44 -13.88 2.99
N THR A 6 19.32 -14.48 2.63
CA THR A 6 19.27 -15.71 1.83
C THR A 6 18.44 -15.48 0.57
N GLY A 7 18.98 -15.89 -0.59
CA GLY A 7 18.27 -15.96 -1.86
C GLY A 7 18.18 -14.67 -2.67
N LEU A 8 18.57 -13.51 -2.11
CA LEU A 8 18.76 -12.29 -2.90
C LEU A 8 19.97 -12.44 -3.85
N PRO A 9 19.96 -11.80 -5.04
CA PRO A 9 21.12 -11.70 -5.93
C PRO A 9 22.32 -11.04 -5.24
N GLU A 10 23.55 -11.41 -5.66
CA GLU A 10 24.79 -10.84 -5.10
C GLU A 10 24.93 -9.33 -5.38
N GLN A 11 24.35 -8.85 -6.46
CA GLN A 11 24.40 -7.45 -6.89
C GLN A 11 22.99 -6.87 -6.88
N LEU A 12 22.75 -5.92 -5.98
CA LEU A 12 21.54 -5.12 -5.91
C LEU A 12 21.91 -3.64 -6.00
N GLY A 13 21.03 -2.83 -6.59
CA GLY A 13 21.21 -1.38 -6.61
C GLY A 13 21.04 -0.76 -5.23
N ALA A 14 21.52 0.48 -5.13
CA ALA A 14 21.57 1.23 -3.88
C ALA A 14 20.20 1.36 -3.19
N ALA A 15 19.10 1.45 -3.95
CA ALA A 15 17.75 1.57 -3.40
C ALA A 15 17.35 0.33 -2.57
N CYS A 16 17.66 -0.88 -3.03
CA CYS A 16 17.41 -2.11 -2.28
C CYS A 16 18.23 -2.15 -0.98
N HIS A 17 19.49 -1.71 -1.05
CA HIS A 17 20.36 -1.63 0.13
C HIS A 17 19.83 -0.63 1.17
N LEU A 18 19.29 0.52 0.75
CA LEU A 18 18.69 1.49 1.67
C LEU A 18 17.50 0.90 2.44
N TYR A 19 16.64 0.13 1.78
CA TYR A 19 15.55 -0.59 2.47
C TYR A 19 16.08 -1.62 3.46
N LEU A 20 17.00 -2.48 3.01
CA LEU A 20 17.60 -3.50 3.85
C LEU A 20 18.24 -2.87 5.09
N ASP A 21 19.05 -1.82 4.93
CA ASP A 21 19.73 -1.12 6.02
C ASP A 21 18.74 -0.45 6.98
N ALA A 22 17.59 0.01 6.49
CA ALA A 22 16.56 0.62 7.32
C ALA A 22 15.81 -0.41 8.18
N PHE A 23 15.61 -1.64 7.71
CA PHE A 23 14.82 -2.63 8.44
C PHE A 23 15.40 -2.97 9.81
N PRO A 24 14.54 -3.36 10.78
CA PRO A 24 15.00 -3.85 12.07
C PRO A 24 15.85 -5.13 11.92
N ALA A 25 16.60 -5.46 12.97
CA ALA A 25 17.37 -6.70 13.02
C ALA A 25 16.46 -7.91 12.80
N GLY A 26 16.96 -8.88 12.04
CA GLY A 26 16.18 -10.01 11.55
C GLY A 26 16.79 -10.60 10.29
N ASP A 27 16.37 -11.82 9.97
CA ASP A 27 16.79 -12.54 8.78
C ASP A 27 15.91 -12.16 7.58
N ILE A 28 16.52 -12.09 6.39
CA ILE A 28 15.83 -11.87 5.13
C ILE A 28 15.88 -13.15 4.31
N VAL A 29 14.71 -13.59 3.84
CA VAL A 29 14.59 -14.70 2.89
C VAL A 29 13.89 -14.18 1.65
N ALA A 30 14.50 -14.41 0.49
CA ALA A 30 13.95 -14.03 -0.80
C ALA A 30 14.00 -15.20 -1.77
N PHE A 31 13.02 -15.29 -2.66
CA PHE A 31 13.04 -16.25 -3.76
C PHE A 31 12.16 -15.77 -4.92
N PRO A 32 12.58 -16.05 -6.18
CA PRO A 32 11.75 -15.82 -7.34
C PRO A 32 10.59 -16.81 -7.35
N ILE A 33 9.43 -16.36 -7.82
CA ILE A 33 8.23 -17.19 -8.01
C ILE A 33 7.72 -17.16 -9.44
N ASP A 34 8.36 -16.42 -10.35
CA ASP A 34 7.96 -16.34 -11.76
C ASP A 34 7.91 -17.71 -12.46
N GLY A 35 8.68 -18.69 -11.99
CA GLY A 35 8.63 -20.07 -12.48
C GLY A 35 7.32 -20.83 -12.23
N ILE A 36 6.37 -20.27 -11.47
CA ILE A 36 5.01 -20.82 -11.34
C ILE A 36 4.09 -20.45 -12.51
N ASP A 37 4.50 -19.45 -13.31
CA ASP A 37 3.77 -18.95 -14.47
C ASP A 37 4.58 -19.19 -15.75
N ARG A 38 3.90 -19.20 -16.91
CA ARG A 38 4.50 -19.41 -18.23
C ARG A 38 4.90 -18.11 -18.93
N VAL A 39 4.54 -16.95 -18.39
CA VAL A 39 4.84 -15.64 -19.01
C VAL A 39 6.30 -15.22 -18.81
N GLY A 40 6.94 -15.67 -17.72
CA GLY A 40 8.36 -15.37 -17.45
C GLY A 40 8.63 -13.89 -17.17
N ILE A 41 7.72 -13.22 -16.45
CA ILE A 41 7.93 -11.88 -15.90
C ILE A 41 8.48 -12.03 -14.49
N PRO A 42 9.57 -11.34 -14.12
CA PRO A 42 10.11 -11.37 -12.77
C PRO A 42 9.07 -11.06 -11.69
N VAL A 43 8.92 -11.99 -10.75
CA VAL A 43 8.10 -11.85 -9.55
C VAL A 43 8.88 -12.45 -8.39
N TRP A 44 9.03 -11.68 -7.31
CA TRP A 44 9.83 -12.05 -6.15
C TRP A 44 9.01 -11.96 -4.88
N VAL A 45 9.17 -12.98 -4.03
CA VAL A 45 8.74 -12.91 -2.63
C VAL A 45 9.96 -12.57 -1.79
N VAL A 46 9.83 -11.56 -0.94
CA VAL A 46 10.83 -11.21 0.07
C VAL A 46 10.13 -11.19 1.42
N ALA A 47 10.73 -11.81 2.43
CA ALA A 47 10.21 -11.85 3.78
C ALA A 47 11.29 -11.44 4.78
N LEU A 48 10.88 -10.66 5.78
CA LEU A 48 11.67 -10.32 6.96
C LEU A 48 11.18 -11.16 8.14
N PHE A 49 12.10 -11.84 8.81
CA PHE A 49 11.88 -12.51 10.08
C PHE A 49 12.50 -11.65 11.18
N PRO A 50 11.73 -10.71 11.77
CA PRO A 50 12.26 -9.75 12.71
C PRO A 50 12.62 -10.39 14.05
N GLU A 51 13.70 -9.92 14.69
CA GLU A 51 14.09 -10.34 16.04
C GLU A 51 13.33 -9.59 17.15
N THR A 52 12.74 -8.43 16.82
CA THR A 52 12.03 -7.59 17.79
C THR A 52 10.62 -8.11 18.06
N ALA A 53 10.29 -8.25 19.35
CA ALA A 53 8.95 -8.62 19.80
C ALA A 53 7.88 -7.55 19.45
N ASP A 54 8.31 -6.31 19.15
CA ASP A 54 7.41 -5.25 18.70
C ASP A 54 6.73 -5.58 17.37
N LEU A 55 7.26 -6.54 16.60
CA LEU A 55 6.66 -7.06 15.37
C LEU A 55 6.02 -8.45 15.55
N ASP A 56 5.92 -8.99 16.77
CA ASP A 56 5.30 -10.30 17.00
C ASP A 56 3.87 -10.35 16.45
N GLY A 57 3.57 -11.40 15.70
CA GLY A 57 2.26 -11.57 15.04
C GLY A 57 2.10 -10.76 13.76
N ILE A 58 3.07 -9.94 13.39
CA ILE A 58 3.22 -9.40 12.04
C ILE A 58 4.18 -10.31 11.29
N MET A 59 3.84 -10.64 10.05
CA MET A 59 4.73 -11.32 9.12
C MET A 59 5.06 -10.32 8.02
N PRO A 60 6.13 -9.51 8.12
CA PRO A 60 6.48 -8.58 7.07
C PRO A 60 7.02 -9.33 5.85
N TYR A 61 6.26 -9.30 4.77
CA TYR A 61 6.70 -9.83 3.47
C TYR A 61 6.12 -8.97 2.35
N GLY A 62 6.76 -9.01 1.19
CA GLY A 62 6.26 -8.35 -0.02
C GLY A 62 6.29 -9.28 -1.20
N VAL A 63 5.39 -9.04 -2.16
CA VAL A 63 5.35 -9.74 -3.45
C VAL A 63 5.50 -8.71 -4.56
N GLY A 64 6.75 -8.44 -4.92
CA GLY A 64 7.05 -7.46 -5.95
C GLY A 64 7.18 -8.09 -7.33
N TYR A 65 6.92 -7.27 -8.34
CA TYR A 65 6.98 -7.64 -9.75
C TYR A 65 7.59 -6.48 -10.55
N GLY A 66 8.20 -6.79 -11.69
CA GLY A 66 8.82 -5.76 -12.51
C GLY A 66 9.44 -6.30 -13.78
N ALA A 67 9.97 -5.41 -14.61
CA ALA A 67 10.67 -5.81 -15.84
C ALA A 67 11.99 -6.57 -15.58
N THR A 68 12.55 -6.42 -14.38
CA THR A 68 13.80 -7.04 -13.93
C THR A 68 13.63 -7.62 -12.52
N ASP A 69 14.49 -8.58 -12.15
CA ASP A 69 14.55 -9.11 -10.78
C ASP A 69 14.77 -8.00 -9.75
N GLU A 70 15.63 -7.04 -10.06
CA GLU A 70 15.90 -5.90 -9.18
C GLU A 70 14.66 -5.03 -8.94
N ALA A 71 13.88 -4.73 -9.99
CA ALA A 71 12.64 -3.97 -9.86
C ALA A 71 11.58 -4.73 -9.03
N ALA A 72 11.48 -6.05 -9.24
CA ALA A 72 10.60 -6.91 -8.46
C ALA A 72 11.01 -6.96 -6.99
N ILE A 73 12.30 -7.16 -6.70
CA ILE A 73 12.83 -7.15 -5.33
C ILE A 73 12.61 -5.78 -4.66
N LEU A 74 12.86 -4.68 -5.37
CA LEU A 74 12.66 -3.34 -4.83
C LEU A 74 11.20 -3.11 -4.42
N GLY A 75 10.24 -3.54 -5.24
CA GLY A 75 8.82 -3.50 -4.91
C GLY A 75 8.49 -4.32 -3.66
N ALA A 76 9.00 -5.55 -3.58
CA ALA A 76 8.80 -6.43 -2.42
C ALA A 76 9.38 -5.84 -1.12
N LEU A 77 10.54 -5.18 -1.20
CA LEU A 77 11.13 -4.48 -0.06
C LEU A 77 10.30 -3.25 0.36
N GLY A 78 9.74 -2.51 -0.61
CA GLY A 78 8.81 -1.40 -0.33
C GLY A 78 7.60 -1.87 0.48
N GLU A 79 6.97 -2.97 0.06
CA GLU A 79 5.82 -3.54 0.79
C GLU A 79 6.19 -3.94 2.23
N ILE A 80 7.37 -4.54 2.46
CA ILE A 80 7.84 -4.85 3.82
C ILE A 80 7.93 -3.56 4.67
N ALA A 81 8.45 -2.47 4.11
CA ALA A 81 8.56 -1.20 4.82
C ALA A 81 7.18 -0.66 5.23
N GLU A 82 6.20 -0.79 4.34
CA GLU A 82 4.80 -0.39 4.57
C GLU A 82 4.11 -1.21 5.67
N MET A 83 4.60 -2.40 6.02
CA MET A 83 4.12 -3.17 7.17
C MET A 83 4.89 -2.81 8.45
N VAL A 84 6.22 -2.81 8.36
CA VAL A 84 7.12 -2.65 9.52
C VAL A 84 6.92 -1.29 10.20
N TRP A 85 6.95 -0.20 9.42
CA TRP A 85 7.01 1.13 10.01
C TRP A 85 5.70 1.59 10.63
N PRO A 86 4.52 1.35 10.03
CA PRO A 86 3.26 1.61 10.72
C PRO A 86 3.16 0.79 12.02
N THR A 87 3.50 -0.50 12.01
CA THR A 87 3.43 -1.30 13.24
C THR A 87 4.35 -0.74 14.32
N LEU A 88 5.62 -0.46 14.03
CA LEU A 88 6.56 0.05 15.04
C LEU A 88 6.19 1.45 15.55
N THR A 89 5.73 2.33 14.65
CA THR A 89 5.51 3.74 14.99
C THR A 89 4.12 4.03 15.52
N LEU A 90 3.06 3.48 14.90
CA LEU A 90 1.68 3.74 15.28
C LEU A 90 1.28 3.00 16.56
N SER A 91 1.82 1.80 16.80
CA SER A 91 1.62 1.09 18.07
C SER A 91 2.13 1.92 19.25
N ALA A 92 3.28 2.58 19.08
CA ALA A 92 3.91 3.42 20.09
C ALA A 92 3.29 4.83 20.22
N ARG A 93 2.49 5.28 19.24
CA ARG A 93 1.84 6.60 19.30
C ARG A 93 0.73 6.64 20.35
N GLY A 94 0.65 7.78 21.03
CA GLY A 94 -0.46 8.11 21.91
C GLY A 94 -1.78 8.13 21.14
N LYS A 95 -2.83 7.59 21.76
CA LYS A 95 -4.18 7.52 21.20
C LYS A 95 -5.08 8.42 22.04
N THR A 96 -5.78 9.35 21.40
CA THR A 96 -6.79 10.17 22.06
C THR A 96 -8.14 9.46 21.90
N ARG A 97 -8.83 9.16 22.99
CA ARG A 97 -10.16 8.54 22.93
C ARG A 97 -11.25 9.59 23.11
N GLY A 98 -12.24 9.61 22.22
CA GLY A 98 -13.36 10.55 22.29
C GLY A 98 -14.26 10.49 21.07
N SER A 99 -15.44 11.11 21.15
CA SER A 99 -16.30 11.32 20.00
C SER A 99 -15.83 12.54 19.19
N TYR A 100 -16.21 12.61 17.91
CA TYR A 100 -15.94 13.79 17.08
C TYR A 100 -16.53 15.06 17.74
N ALA A 101 -17.78 15.00 18.20
CA ALA A 101 -18.47 16.14 18.79
C ALA A 101 -17.76 16.67 20.06
N ASP A 102 -17.27 15.78 20.92
CA ASP A 102 -16.53 16.18 22.12
C ASP A 102 -15.16 16.78 21.78
N LEU A 103 -14.42 16.14 20.87
CA LEU A 103 -13.09 16.63 20.46
C LEU A 103 -13.16 17.96 19.72
N VAL A 104 -14.19 18.18 18.89
CA VAL A 104 -14.44 19.47 18.24
C VAL A 104 -14.78 20.55 19.26
N ARG A 105 -15.56 20.23 20.30
CA ARG A 105 -15.88 21.17 21.38
C ARG A 105 -14.62 21.58 22.17
N GLU A 106 -13.72 20.63 22.38
CA GLU A 106 -12.46 20.85 23.11
C GLU A 106 -11.40 21.59 22.28
N ARG A 107 -11.23 21.20 21.01
CA ARG A 107 -10.05 21.56 20.20
C ARG A 107 -10.36 22.36 18.94
N GLY A 108 -11.63 22.47 18.58
CA GLY A 108 -12.11 23.10 17.36
C GLY A 108 -12.20 22.13 16.18
N GLU A 109 -13.07 22.45 15.22
CA GLU A 109 -13.42 21.58 14.10
C GLU A 109 -12.23 21.28 13.17
N ARG A 110 -11.41 22.30 12.87
CA ARG A 110 -10.34 22.20 11.86
C ARG A 110 -9.27 21.15 12.19
N VAL A 111 -9.11 20.78 13.46
CA VAL A 111 -8.07 19.85 13.92
C VAL A 111 -8.57 18.43 14.07
N ILE A 112 -9.84 18.14 13.79
CA ILE A 112 -10.43 16.80 13.86
C ILE A 112 -10.97 16.42 12.48
N ALA A 113 -10.63 15.24 11.97
CA ALA A 113 -11.26 14.71 10.76
C ALA A 113 -12.69 14.26 11.07
N ASP A 114 -13.67 14.71 10.29
CA ASP A 114 -15.07 14.27 10.47
C ASP A 114 -15.23 12.82 9.97
N PRO A 115 -15.57 11.85 10.84
CA PRO A 115 -15.67 10.45 10.46
C PRO A 115 -16.69 10.21 9.35
N LEU A 116 -17.71 11.07 9.22
CA LEU A 116 -18.72 10.97 8.17
C LEU A 116 -18.19 11.30 6.78
N THR A 117 -16.99 11.90 6.68
CA THR A 117 -16.33 12.24 5.41
C THR A 117 -15.30 11.20 4.97
N LEU A 118 -15.12 10.13 5.74
CA LEU A 118 -14.03 9.17 5.57
C LEU A 118 -14.52 7.82 5.01
N CYS A 119 -15.49 7.88 4.09
CA CYS A 119 -16.02 6.72 3.38
C CYS A 119 -16.43 5.55 4.29
N LEU A 120 -17.28 5.84 5.29
CA LEU A 120 -17.81 4.81 6.19
C LEU A 120 -18.47 3.66 5.42
N PRO A 121 -18.32 2.40 5.87
CA PRO A 121 -19.05 1.28 5.29
C PRO A 121 -20.56 1.51 5.29
N ALA A 122 -21.24 0.98 4.28
CA ALA A 122 -22.70 1.06 4.21
C ALA A 122 -23.32 0.41 5.46
N GLY A 123 -24.19 1.16 6.15
CA GLY A 123 -24.80 0.71 7.40
C GLY A 123 -23.89 0.80 8.63
N SER A 124 -22.76 1.50 8.54
CA SER A 124 -21.89 1.77 9.68
C SER A 124 -22.69 2.39 10.84
N PRO A 125 -22.49 1.92 12.08
CA PRO A 125 -23.12 2.51 13.26
C PRO A 125 -22.43 3.80 13.73
N VAL A 126 -21.32 4.20 13.10
CA VAL A 126 -20.55 5.38 13.49
C VAL A 126 -21.28 6.67 13.14
N ASP A 127 -21.44 7.50 14.15
CA ASP A 127 -21.87 8.90 14.05
C ASP A 127 -20.87 9.83 14.75
N ARG A 128 -21.20 11.13 14.83
CA ARG A 128 -20.34 12.12 15.47
C ARG A 128 -20.25 12.00 17.00
N GLU A 129 -21.12 11.21 17.63
CA GLU A 129 -21.14 10.93 19.07
C GLU A 129 -20.43 9.62 19.43
N THR A 130 -20.15 8.78 18.43
CA THR A 130 -19.47 7.49 18.60
C THR A 130 -18.04 7.71 19.10
N PRO A 131 -17.65 7.14 20.26
CA PRO A 131 -16.28 7.24 20.75
C PRO A 131 -15.32 6.42 19.88
N LEU A 132 -14.31 7.08 19.33
CA LEU A 132 -13.25 6.47 18.53
C LEU A 132 -11.89 6.70 19.19
N ASP A 133 -10.89 5.95 18.74
CA ASP A 133 -9.49 6.18 19.06
C ASP A 133 -8.83 6.95 17.90
N TRP A 134 -8.16 8.05 18.25
CA TRP A 134 -7.62 9.02 17.31
C TRP A 134 -6.12 9.11 17.43
N VAL A 135 -5.44 9.33 16.30
CA VAL A 135 -4.00 9.50 16.21
C VAL A 135 -3.65 10.78 15.46
N ASP A 136 -2.50 11.36 15.80
CA ASP A 136 -1.99 12.54 15.11
C ASP A 136 -1.57 12.21 13.67
N ALA A 137 -2.03 13.04 12.76
CA ALA A 137 -1.62 13.10 11.37
C ALA A 137 -1.34 14.55 10.95
N LYS A 138 -0.84 14.71 9.72
CA LYS A 138 -0.51 16.00 9.12
C LYS A 138 -1.32 16.20 7.86
N ARG A 139 -1.92 17.39 7.71
CA ARG A 139 -2.52 17.79 6.44
C ARG A 139 -1.39 18.08 5.45
N TRP A 140 -1.43 17.41 4.29
CA TRP A 140 -0.39 17.58 3.28
C TRP A 140 -0.29 19.03 2.77
N ALA A 141 -1.43 19.69 2.57
CA ALA A 141 -1.49 21.01 1.96
C ALA A 141 -0.78 22.12 2.75
N ASP A 142 -0.75 22.03 4.09
CA ASP A 142 -0.24 23.11 4.95
C ASP A 142 0.58 22.64 6.17
N GLY A 143 0.76 21.32 6.33
CA GLY A 143 1.50 20.73 7.46
C GLY A 143 0.80 20.85 8.81
N SER A 144 -0.44 21.35 8.87
CA SER A 144 -1.18 21.48 10.12
C SER A 144 -1.51 20.11 10.72
N SER A 145 -1.55 20.04 12.06
CA SER A 145 -1.95 18.81 12.75
C SER A 145 -3.45 18.56 12.62
N VAL A 146 -3.81 17.30 12.43
CA VAL A 146 -5.19 16.82 12.44
C VAL A 146 -5.24 15.46 13.13
N LEU A 147 -6.25 15.25 13.97
CA LEU A 147 -6.58 13.94 14.51
C LEU A 147 -7.43 13.17 13.49
N VAL A 148 -7.01 11.94 13.20
CA VAL A 148 -7.74 11.00 12.35
C VAL A 148 -8.09 9.74 13.13
N PRO A 149 -9.23 9.08 12.87
CA PRO A 149 -9.52 7.78 13.46
C PRO A 149 -8.42 6.78 13.10
N ILE A 150 -7.95 6.01 14.08
CA ILE A 150 -6.82 5.08 13.91
C ILE A 150 -7.10 4.00 12.87
N ASP A 151 -8.36 3.66 12.65
CA ASP A 151 -8.86 2.68 11.68
C ASP A 151 -8.36 2.93 10.26
N LEU A 152 -8.13 4.20 9.91
CA LEU A 152 -7.68 4.63 8.58
C LEU A 152 -6.16 4.72 8.46
N ALA A 153 -5.45 4.63 9.58
CA ALA A 153 -4.00 4.73 9.64
C ALA A 153 -3.31 3.40 9.97
N ALA A 154 -4.04 2.47 10.59
CA ALA A 154 -3.52 1.17 10.99
C ALA A 154 -3.25 0.26 9.79
N TYR A 155 -2.21 -0.57 9.91
CA TYR A 155 -1.91 -1.63 8.96
C TYR A 155 -2.61 -2.93 9.35
N SER A 156 -2.73 -3.17 10.64
CA SER A 156 -3.23 -4.39 11.26
C SER A 156 -3.96 -4.09 12.58
N ALA A 157 -4.57 -5.11 13.17
CA ALA A 157 -5.19 -4.98 14.49
C ALA A 157 -4.17 -4.71 15.62
N LYS A 158 -2.87 -4.95 15.39
CA LYS A 158 -1.82 -4.80 16.40
C LYS A 158 -1.62 -3.34 16.81
N GLU A 159 -1.86 -2.39 15.91
CA GLU A 159 -1.71 -0.97 16.22
C GLU A 159 -2.89 -0.39 17.03
N LEU A 160 -4.01 -1.11 17.11
CA LEU A 160 -5.21 -0.66 17.82
C LEU A 160 -5.07 -0.76 19.34
N ALA A 161 -5.83 0.05 20.08
CA ALA A 161 -5.90 -0.12 21.52
C ALA A 161 -6.60 -1.45 21.89
N PRO A 162 -6.22 -2.10 23.01
CA PRO A 162 -6.90 -3.31 23.48
C PRO A 162 -8.41 -3.10 23.64
N GLY A 163 -9.19 -3.96 22.99
CA GLY A 163 -10.67 -3.91 23.03
C GLY A 163 -11.30 -2.86 22.11
N TYR A 164 -10.51 -2.10 21.35
CA TYR A 164 -11.02 -1.26 20.28
C TYR A 164 -11.58 -2.12 19.14
N VAL A 165 -12.76 -1.78 18.66
CA VAL A 165 -13.40 -2.45 17.52
C VAL A 165 -13.40 -1.46 16.36
N PRO A 166 -12.64 -1.71 15.29
CA PRO A 166 -12.59 -0.78 14.18
C PRO A 166 -13.93 -0.78 13.42
N PHE A 167 -14.33 0.41 12.93
CA PHE A 167 -15.58 0.58 12.19
C PHE A 167 -15.45 0.27 10.70
N THR A 168 -14.22 0.19 10.20
CA THR A 168 -13.90 -0.24 8.84
C THR A 168 -12.93 -1.40 8.87
N THR A 169 -12.88 -2.15 7.79
CA THR A 169 -11.84 -3.16 7.59
C THR A 169 -10.49 -2.45 7.50
N ILE A 170 -9.55 -2.86 8.34
CA ILE A 170 -8.17 -2.41 8.26
C ILE A 170 -7.56 -2.99 6.98
N ILE A 171 -7.11 -2.11 6.10
CA ILE A 171 -6.51 -2.42 4.81
C ILE A 171 -5.26 -1.58 4.61
N SER A 172 -4.33 -2.03 3.77
CA SER A 172 -3.07 -1.33 3.47
C SER A 172 -3.21 -0.20 2.44
N ASN A 173 -4.42 0.12 1.99
CA ASN A 173 -4.65 1.06 0.90
C ASN A 173 -4.11 2.46 1.22
N GLY A 174 -3.26 2.98 0.36
CA GLY A 174 -2.69 4.32 0.51
C GLY A 174 -1.45 4.37 1.37
N MET A 175 -0.87 3.21 1.71
CA MET A 175 0.48 3.15 2.22
C MET A 175 1.47 3.40 1.09
N GLY A 176 2.65 3.89 1.46
CA GLY A 176 3.67 4.22 0.51
C GLY A 176 5.04 4.26 1.18
N ALA A 177 6.01 3.62 0.56
CA ALA A 177 7.41 3.73 0.91
C ALA A 177 8.25 4.29 -0.24
N GLY A 178 9.33 4.97 0.11
CA GLY A 178 10.19 5.62 -0.88
C GLY A 178 11.48 6.19 -0.27
N PRO A 179 12.35 6.76 -1.13
CA PRO A 179 13.59 7.38 -0.71
C PRO A 179 13.39 8.66 0.13
N ASP A 180 12.23 9.30 0.01
CA ASP A 180 11.84 10.49 0.74
C ASP A 180 10.32 10.54 1.00
N LEU A 181 9.89 11.54 1.77
CA LEU A 181 8.49 11.70 2.16
C LEU A 181 7.60 12.02 0.96
N ASP A 182 8.05 12.85 0.01
CA ASP A 182 7.25 13.23 -1.15
C ASP A 182 6.95 12.02 -2.03
N TRP A 183 7.94 11.14 -2.20
CA TRP A 183 7.77 9.87 -2.92
C TRP A 183 6.79 8.94 -2.21
N ALA A 184 6.95 8.76 -0.90
CA ALA A 184 6.08 7.90 -0.10
C ALA A 184 4.62 8.39 -0.15
N ILE A 185 4.40 9.70 -0.03
CA ILE A 185 3.06 10.31 -0.13
C ILE A 185 2.52 10.20 -1.56
N GLY A 186 3.35 10.44 -2.58
CA GLY A 186 2.98 10.28 -3.98
C GLY A 186 2.53 8.85 -4.30
N HIS A 187 3.27 7.84 -3.81
CA HIS A 187 2.90 6.43 -3.93
C HIS A 187 1.53 6.17 -3.31
N GLY A 188 1.34 6.51 -2.04
CA GLY A 188 0.08 6.26 -1.34
C GLY A 188 -1.11 6.96 -1.99
N LEU A 189 -0.95 8.20 -2.45
CA LEU A 189 -2.00 8.91 -3.20
C LEU A 189 -2.34 8.22 -4.53
N CYS A 190 -1.32 7.79 -5.28
CA CYS A 190 -1.52 7.04 -6.51
C CYS A 190 -2.23 5.70 -6.26
N GLU A 191 -1.92 5.00 -5.16
CA GLU A 191 -2.63 3.77 -4.80
C GLU A 191 -4.11 4.06 -4.45
N ILE A 192 -4.39 5.10 -3.67
CA ILE A 192 -5.78 5.49 -3.34
C ILE A 192 -6.57 5.77 -4.62
N LEU A 193 -6.04 6.57 -5.53
CA LEU A 193 -6.68 6.88 -6.81
C LEU A 193 -6.83 5.63 -7.69
N GLN A 194 -5.83 4.74 -7.66
CA GLN A 194 -5.90 3.46 -8.35
C GLN A 194 -7.07 2.62 -7.81
N ARG A 195 -7.20 2.49 -6.48
CA ARG A 195 -8.26 1.71 -5.83
C ARG A 195 -9.63 2.32 -5.95
N ASP A 196 -9.76 3.65 -5.95
CA ASP A 196 -11.03 4.33 -6.16
C ASP A 196 -11.58 4.03 -7.57
N GLY A 197 -10.78 4.31 -8.61
CA GLY A 197 -11.17 4.05 -9.99
C GLY A 197 -11.38 2.56 -10.30
N ASN A 198 -10.43 1.69 -9.91
CA ASN A 198 -10.55 0.25 -10.16
C ASN A 198 -11.63 -0.41 -9.29
N GLY A 199 -11.81 0.04 -8.05
CA GLY A 199 -12.83 -0.49 -7.15
C GLY A 199 -14.22 -0.31 -7.73
N LEU A 200 -14.52 0.89 -8.24
CA LEU A 200 -15.81 1.20 -8.85
C LEU A 200 -15.95 0.61 -10.25
N LEU A 201 -14.99 0.87 -11.14
CA LEU A 201 -15.14 0.65 -12.58
C LEU A 201 -14.52 -0.64 -13.11
N PHE A 202 -13.71 -1.36 -12.33
CA PHE A 202 -13.30 -2.71 -12.70
C PHE A 202 -14.13 -3.77 -11.97
N ARG A 203 -14.33 -3.63 -10.65
CA ARG A 203 -14.98 -4.69 -9.84
C ARG A 203 -16.50 -4.60 -9.78
N ALA A 204 -17.08 -3.40 -9.81
CA ALA A 204 -18.52 -3.22 -9.61
C ALA A 204 -19.29 -2.83 -10.88
N LEU A 205 -18.69 -1.99 -11.73
CA LEU A 205 -19.37 -1.36 -12.88
C LEU A 205 -18.49 -1.34 -14.14
N ASP A 206 -17.93 -2.50 -14.50
CA ASP A 206 -17.11 -2.60 -15.72
C ASP A 206 -17.82 -2.03 -16.95
N ARG A 207 -17.29 -0.91 -17.47
CA ARG A 207 -17.83 -0.21 -18.63
C ARG A 207 -17.43 -0.86 -19.96
N GLY A 208 -16.51 -1.83 -19.94
CA GLY A 208 -16.01 -2.51 -21.14
C GLY A 208 -15.14 -1.62 -22.05
N VAL A 209 -14.59 -0.52 -21.53
CA VAL A 209 -13.75 0.40 -22.31
C VAL A 209 -12.32 -0.13 -22.37
N ALA A 210 -12.00 -0.80 -23.48
CA ALA A 210 -10.63 -1.21 -23.80
C ALA A 210 -9.84 -0.03 -24.39
N ILE A 211 -8.54 0.00 -24.09
CA ILE A 211 -7.60 0.96 -24.66
C ILE A 211 -6.96 0.32 -25.88
N ASP A 212 -7.09 0.97 -27.03
CA ASP A 212 -6.34 0.56 -28.23
C ASP A 212 -4.86 0.87 -28.02
N LEU A 213 -4.02 -0.15 -28.20
CA LEU A 213 -2.58 0.02 -28.14
C LEU A 213 -2.11 0.79 -29.39
N PRO A 214 -1.29 1.84 -29.24
CA PRO A 214 -0.72 2.55 -30.38
C PRO A 214 0.20 1.62 -31.19
N GLU A 215 0.40 1.96 -32.47
CA GLU A 215 1.30 1.20 -33.36
C GLU A 215 2.74 1.14 -32.84
N SER A 216 3.16 2.15 -32.09
CA SER A 216 4.47 2.21 -31.46
C SER A 216 4.32 2.39 -29.95
N LEU A 217 4.91 1.46 -29.22
CA LEU A 217 5.01 1.47 -27.76
C LEU A 217 6.46 1.68 -27.32
N PRO A 218 6.71 2.23 -26.13
CA PRO A 218 8.01 2.14 -25.49
C PRO A 218 8.50 0.69 -25.44
N ALA A 219 9.81 0.50 -25.61
CA ALA A 219 10.42 -0.83 -25.74
C ALA A 219 10.04 -1.76 -24.57
N GLU A 220 10.07 -1.24 -23.33
CA GLU A 220 9.72 -1.99 -22.12
C GLU A 220 8.28 -2.52 -22.14
N ILE A 221 7.31 -1.71 -22.61
CA ILE A 221 5.91 -2.12 -22.71
C ILE A 221 5.73 -3.09 -23.88
N SER A 222 6.39 -2.84 -25.01
CA SER A 222 6.35 -3.75 -26.15
C SER A 222 6.90 -5.14 -25.79
N ASP A 223 8.00 -5.19 -25.04
CA ASP A 223 8.61 -6.44 -24.58
C ASP A 223 7.68 -7.20 -23.64
N LEU A 224 7.01 -6.49 -22.72
CA LEU A 224 6.03 -7.08 -21.81
C LEU A 224 4.85 -7.70 -22.57
N ILE A 225 4.27 -6.97 -23.52
CA ILE A 225 3.15 -7.46 -24.34
C ILE A 225 3.57 -8.66 -25.18
N ASN A 226 4.78 -8.63 -25.75
CA ASN A 226 5.32 -9.74 -26.52
C ASN A 226 5.51 -11.00 -25.67
N ARG A 227 5.92 -10.87 -24.40
CA ARG A 227 6.02 -12.01 -23.47
C ARG A 227 4.64 -12.64 -23.19
N PHE A 228 3.64 -11.83 -22.89
CA PHE A 228 2.27 -12.33 -22.71
C PHE A 228 1.74 -13.00 -23.98
N ALA A 229 1.94 -12.40 -25.15
CA ALA A 229 1.51 -12.97 -26.42
C ALA A 229 2.22 -14.30 -26.75
N ALA A 230 3.53 -14.40 -26.48
CA ALA A 230 4.29 -15.65 -26.67
C ALA A 230 3.83 -16.75 -25.71
N ALA A 231 3.25 -16.37 -24.58
CA ALA A 231 2.60 -17.26 -23.63
C ALA A 231 1.09 -17.40 -23.90
N ASP A 232 0.58 -17.13 -25.10
CA ASP A 232 -0.84 -17.20 -25.47
C ASP A 232 -1.80 -16.45 -24.50
N VAL A 233 -1.32 -15.42 -23.81
CA VAL A 233 -2.13 -14.56 -22.96
C VAL A 233 -2.40 -13.26 -23.69
N ARG A 234 -3.66 -13.01 -24.03
CA ARG A 234 -4.07 -11.74 -24.62
C ARG A 234 -4.25 -10.68 -23.53
N VAL A 235 -3.40 -9.66 -23.55
CA VAL A 235 -3.52 -8.49 -22.64
C VAL A 235 -4.53 -7.50 -23.19
N ILE A 236 -5.47 -7.08 -22.36
CA ILE A 236 -6.47 -6.06 -22.65
C ILE A 236 -6.31 -4.94 -21.62
N PRO A 237 -5.59 -3.86 -21.95
CA PRO A 237 -5.57 -2.67 -21.10
C PRO A 237 -6.93 -1.98 -21.18
N LYS A 238 -7.40 -1.48 -20.04
CA LYS A 238 -8.73 -0.90 -19.89
C LYS A 238 -8.67 0.38 -19.11
N PHE A 239 -9.47 1.34 -19.54
CA PHE A 239 -9.56 2.63 -18.90
C PHE A 239 -10.53 2.55 -17.72
N ALA A 240 -10.07 2.93 -16.52
CA ALA A 240 -10.96 3.15 -15.39
C ALA A 240 -11.48 4.58 -15.45
N THR A 241 -10.64 5.56 -15.11
CA THR A 241 -11.01 6.96 -14.96
C THR A 241 -9.81 7.87 -15.22
N ASP A 242 -10.07 9.14 -15.51
CA ASP A 242 -9.09 10.22 -15.59
C ASP A 242 -9.40 11.33 -14.57
N GLU A 243 -10.21 11.00 -13.55
CA GLU A 243 -10.50 11.91 -12.45
C GLU A 243 -9.22 12.51 -11.86
N PHE A 244 -9.30 13.79 -11.50
CA PHE A 244 -8.17 14.59 -11.04
C PHE A 244 -7.04 14.75 -12.08
N GLY A 245 -7.28 14.43 -13.36
CA GLY A 245 -6.31 14.57 -14.44
C GLY A 245 -5.26 13.47 -14.48
N LEU A 246 -5.50 12.35 -13.82
CA LEU A 246 -4.59 11.21 -13.74
C LEU A 246 -5.23 9.96 -14.35
N ALA A 247 -4.60 9.38 -15.37
CA ALA A 247 -5.10 8.18 -15.99
C ALA A 247 -4.95 6.97 -15.06
N ASN A 248 -6.08 6.38 -14.69
CA ASN A 248 -6.14 5.09 -14.01
C ASN A 248 -6.47 3.99 -15.02
N VAL A 249 -5.60 2.98 -15.08
CA VAL A 249 -5.67 1.86 -16.01
C VAL A 249 -5.64 0.55 -15.22
N TYR A 250 -6.40 -0.43 -15.69
CA TYR A 250 -6.27 -1.82 -15.25
C TYR A 250 -6.13 -2.73 -16.47
N CYS A 251 -5.50 -3.89 -16.30
CA CYS A 251 -5.26 -4.83 -17.38
C CYS A 251 -5.94 -6.16 -17.08
N VAL A 252 -6.54 -6.77 -18.11
CA VAL A 252 -7.12 -8.11 -18.06
C VAL A 252 -6.31 -9.02 -18.98
N GLY A 253 -5.89 -10.18 -18.48
CA GLY A 253 -5.33 -11.26 -19.29
C GLY A 253 -6.41 -12.28 -19.65
N VAL A 254 -6.38 -12.79 -20.89
CA VAL A 254 -7.22 -13.90 -21.34
C VAL A 254 -6.31 -14.99 -21.88
N ASP A 255 -6.34 -16.16 -21.24
CA ASP A 255 -5.60 -17.38 -21.59
C ASP A 255 -6.47 -18.48 -22.20
#